data_AF-K4GQU9-F1
#
_entry.id   AF-K4GQU9-F1
#
_cell.length_a   1.000
_cell.length_b   1.000
_cell.length_c   1.000
_cell.angle_alpha   90.00
_cell.angle_beta   90.00
_cell.angle_gamma   90.00
#
_symmetry.space_group_name_H-M   'P 1'
#
loop_
_entity.id
_entity.type
_entity.pdbx_description
1 polymer ?
#
loop_
_entity_poly.entity_id
_entity_poly.type
_entity_poly.pdbx_seq_one_letter_code
_entity_poly.pdbx_strand_id
1 'polypeptide(L)'
;TARTGTEIDKNIVRKKVHLRGFSSSNLEDYIKMFFKDEGCRTLVLNHLEANPNLSSLCSVPLFCWIIFKCFEHFHSAFDCQELPELTVTLTDIFLLMTEVHLNRVQKTNLLKKNSRSQEETYKSNKEKLFAISKLAHMGMQKSLFIFDQDEVLTDLSEQDLHLGFLRAVPNYGGCIDQSSYEFLHLTLQSFFTAFFLVMDEKVGAKELLQFFAECSVQDTTLSSCLPIAWLKNYHPTGGDPFRNNEHFHFTNLFLCGLLSKERQKLLRCLVPLTTIKKKRKIVFAYFFETMKSHLKGLTRARLKEYKQ
;
A
#
# COMPACT_ATOMS: atom_id res chain seq x y z
N THR A 1 -16.40 14.29 -1.91
CA THR A 1 -16.50 12.89 -1.42
C THR A 1 -15.59 12.76 -0.22
N ALA A 2 -15.90 11.89 0.73
CA ALA A 2 -15.09 11.71 1.93
C ALA A 2 -14.93 10.23 2.23
N ARG A 3 -13.93 9.89 3.03
CA ARG A 3 -13.68 8.52 3.47
C ARG A 3 -14.68 8.09 4.54
N THR A 4 -14.81 6.79 4.76
CA THR A 4 -15.70 6.28 5.80
C THR A 4 -15.15 6.68 7.16
N GLY A 5 -16.00 7.16 8.06
CA GLY A 5 -15.57 7.65 9.38
C GLY A 5 -15.25 9.15 9.45
N THR A 6 -15.22 9.87 8.31
CA THR A 6 -15.18 11.34 8.32
C THR A 6 -16.43 11.89 9.02
N GLU A 7 -16.21 12.63 10.11
CA GLU A 7 -17.27 13.34 10.81
C GLU A 7 -17.64 14.60 10.04
N ILE A 8 -18.87 14.63 9.52
CA ILE A 8 -19.44 15.79 8.84
C ILE A 8 -20.70 16.16 9.58
N ASP A 9 -20.89 17.46 9.84
CA ASP A 9 -22.09 17.96 10.51
C ASP A 9 -23.35 17.47 9.77
N LYS A 10 -24.25 16.84 10.51
CA LYS A 10 -25.51 16.31 9.97
C LYS A 10 -26.42 17.42 9.46
N ASN A 11 -26.28 18.63 9.97
CA ASN A 11 -27.10 19.79 9.60
C ASN A 11 -26.80 20.31 8.19
N ILE A 12 -25.64 19.96 7.61
CA ILE A 12 -25.25 20.37 6.25
C ILE A 12 -25.36 19.24 5.21
N VAL A 13 -25.68 18.01 5.63
CA VAL A 13 -25.74 16.83 4.75
C VAL A 13 -27.18 16.36 4.53
N ARG A 14 -27.74 16.64 3.35
CA ARG A 14 -29.09 16.17 2.97
C ARG A 14 -29.17 14.66 2.70
N LYS A 15 -28.12 14.06 2.12
CA LYS A 15 -28.08 12.63 1.75
C LYS A 15 -26.68 12.09 1.87
N LYS A 16 -26.54 10.90 2.48
CA LYS A 16 -25.29 10.14 2.53
C LYS A 16 -25.40 8.92 1.62
N VAL A 17 -24.42 8.75 0.73
CA VAL A 17 -24.31 7.59 -0.16
C VAL A 17 -22.98 6.91 0.12
N HIS A 18 -23.00 5.58 0.29
CA HIS A 18 -21.80 4.78 0.50
C HIS A 18 -21.44 4.08 -0.80
N LEU A 19 -20.26 4.38 -1.34
CA LEU A 19 -19.71 3.67 -2.48
C LEU A 19 -19.02 2.40 -1.97
N ARG A 20 -19.59 1.22 -2.26
CA ARG A 20 -19.13 -0.07 -1.72
C ARG A 20 -18.16 -0.84 -2.63
N GLY A 21 -17.88 -0.33 -3.83
CA GLY A 21 -17.08 -1.03 -4.83
C GLY A 21 -17.93 -1.86 -5.80
N PHE A 22 -17.32 -2.85 -6.42
CA PHE A 22 -17.96 -3.73 -7.39
C PHE A 22 -18.77 -4.85 -6.69
N SER A 23 -20.00 -5.07 -7.15
CA SER A 23 -20.66 -6.37 -7.02
C SER A 23 -20.03 -7.39 -7.97
N SER A 24 -20.37 -8.67 -7.82
CA SER A 24 -19.95 -9.71 -8.78
C SER A 24 -20.37 -9.38 -10.21
N SER A 25 -21.60 -8.89 -10.42
CA SER A 25 -22.08 -8.49 -11.76
C SER A 25 -21.32 -7.29 -12.32
N ASN A 26 -21.04 -6.27 -11.48
CA ASN A 26 -20.23 -5.13 -11.92
C ASN A 26 -18.80 -5.54 -12.28
N LEU A 27 -18.22 -6.51 -11.56
CA LEU A 27 -16.89 -7.04 -11.84
C LEU A 27 -16.86 -7.76 -13.20
N GLU A 28 -17.86 -8.59 -13.50
CA GLU A 28 -17.99 -9.24 -14.81
C GLU A 28 -18.10 -8.24 -15.96
N ASP A 29 -18.91 -7.19 -15.80
CA ASP A 29 -19.04 -6.13 -16.80
C ASP A 29 -17.73 -5.37 -16.98
N TYR A 30 -17.02 -5.12 -15.87
CA TYR A 30 -15.71 -4.49 -15.91
C TYR A 30 -14.66 -5.36 -16.61
N ILE A 31 -14.68 -6.69 -16.43
CA ILE A 31 -13.83 -7.64 -17.16
C ILE A 31 -14.08 -7.54 -18.67
N LYS A 32 -15.35 -7.56 -19.09
CA LYS A 32 -15.74 -7.43 -20.50
C LYS A 32 -15.29 -6.09 -21.10
N MET A 33 -15.39 -5.02 -20.30
CA MET A 33 -14.96 -3.69 -20.72
C MET A 33 -13.43 -3.61 -20.86
N PHE A 34 -12.68 -4.17 -19.90
CA PHE A 34 -11.23 -4.05 -19.82
C PHE A 34 -10.50 -4.96 -20.82
N PHE A 35 -10.83 -6.26 -20.82
CA PHE A 35 -10.22 -7.24 -21.71
C PHE A 35 -11.06 -7.34 -22.98
N LYS A 36 -10.46 -7.07 -24.14
CA LYS A 36 -11.17 -7.17 -25.43
C LYS A 36 -11.16 -8.59 -25.99
N ASP A 37 -10.07 -9.32 -25.75
CA ASP A 37 -9.90 -10.71 -26.14
C ASP A 37 -10.72 -11.65 -25.23
N GLU A 38 -11.43 -12.60 -25.85
CA GLU A 38 -12.29 -13.55 -25.14
C GLU A 38 -11.50 -14.58 -24.34
N GLY A 39 -10.35 -15.03 -24.84
CA GLY A 39 -9.45 -15.93 -24.13
C GLY A 39 -8.93 -15.31 -22.84
N CYS A 40 -8.47 -14.05 -22.89
CA CYS A 40 -8.06 -13.30 -21.71
C CYS A 40 -9.21 -13.15 -20.70
N ARG A 41 -10.44 -12.86 -21.14
CA ARG A 41 -11.60 -12.76 -20.23
C ARG A 41 -11.84 -14.07 -19.49
N THR A 42 -11.90 -15.18 -20.23
CA THR A 42 -12.11 -16.51 -19.66
C THR A 42 -11.01 -16.87 -18.67
N LEU A 43 -9.76 -16.54 -18.99
CA LEU A 43 -8.62 -16.81 -18.13
C LEU A 43 -8.69 -15.99 -16.83
N VAL A 44 -9.02 -14.69 -16.89
CA VAL A 44 -9.24 -13.84 -15.70
C VAL A 44 -10.36 -14.40 -14.83
N LEU A 45 -11.50 -14.76 -15.42
CA LEU A 45 -12.64 -15.31 -14.69
C LEU A 45 -12.26 -16.60 -13.95
N ASN A 46 -11.62 -17.55 -14.63
CA ASN A 46 -11.14 -18.79 -14.01
C ASN A 46 -10.21 -18.52 -12.83
N HIS A 47 -9.31 -17.54 -12.94
CA HIS A 47 -8.43 -17.17 -11.85
C HIS A 47 -9.16 -16.55 -10.66
N LEU A 48 -10.16 -15.70 -10.89
CA LEU A 48 -10.96 -15.10 -9.82
C LEU A 48 -11.85 -16.13 -9.13
N GLU A 49 -12.42 -17.08 -9.87
CA GLU A 49 -13.20 -18.19 -9.31
C GLU A 49 -12.33 -19.13 -8.47
N ALA A 50 -11.14 -19.46 -8.94
CA ALA A 50 -10.21 -20.33 -8.22
C ALA A 50 -9.57 -19.66 -6.98
N ASN A 51 -9.54 -18.32 -6.91
CA ASN A 51 -8.85 -17.56 -5.85
C ASN A 51 -9.79 -16.58 -5.13
N PRO A 52 -10.47 -17.01 -4.05
CA PRO A 52 -11.39 -16.15 -3.30
C PRO A 52 -10.75 -14.86 -2.76
N ASN A 53 -9.46 -14.91 -2.38
CA ASN A 53 -8.73 -13.72 -1.92
C ASN A 53 -8.52 -12.70 -3.05
N LEU A 54 -8.16 -13.16 -4.25
CA LEU A 54 -8.00 -12.30 -5.42
C LEU A 54 -9.35 -11.71 -5.83
N SER A 55 -10.40 -12.52 -5.83
CA SER A 55 -11.79 -12.07 -6.07
C SER A 55 -12.23 -11.01 -5.07
N SER A 56 -11.96 -11.22 -3.78
CA SER A 56 -12.25 -10.24 -2.71
C SER A 56 -11.51 -8.92 -2.93
N LEU A 57 -10.23 -8.96 -3.32
CA LEU A 57 -9.47 -7.75 -3.65
C LEU A 57 -10.06 -7.01 -4.86
N CYS A 58 -10.53 -7.74 -5.88
CA CYS A 58 -11.20 -7.18 -7.06
C CYS A 58 -12.56 -6.51 -6.76
N SER A 59 -13.13 -6.68 -5.57
CA SER A 59 -14.31 -5.89 -5.15
C SER A 59 -13.99 -4.38 -5.03
N VAL A 60 -12.72 -4.03 -4.80
CA VAL A 60 -12.26 -2.63 -4.77
C VAL A 60 -11.79 -2.23 -6.17
N PRO A 61 -12.44 -1.26 -6.85
CA PRO A 61 -12.16 -0.94 -8.26
C PRO A 61 -10.69 -0.60 -8.57
N LEU A 62 -10.01 0.09 -7.64
CA LEU A 62 -8.59 0.39 -7.79
C LEU A 62 -7.73 -0.88 -7.84
N PHE A 63 -7.95 -1.81 -6.90
CA PHE A 63 -7.16 -3.04 -6.83
C PHE A 63 -7.47 -3.94 -8.04
N CYS A 64 -8.73 -4.01 -8.44
CA CYS A 64 -9.15 -4.67 -9.68
C CYS A 64 -8.41 -4.11 -10.90
N TRP A 65 -8.37 -2.79 -11.05
CA TRP A 65 -7.64 -2.14 -12.15
C TRP A 65 -6.13 -2.44 -12.12
N ILE A 66 -5.48 -2.43 -10.95
CA ILE A 66 -4.06 -2.78 -10.82
C ILE A 66 -3.82 -4.23 -11.23
N ILE A 67 -4.62 -5.16 -10.70
CA ILE A 67 -4.55 -6.60 -11.03
C ILE A 67 -4.71 -6.78 -12.54
N PHE A 68 -5.72 -6.14 -13.15
CA PHE A 68 -6.01 -6.28 -14.57
C PHE A 68 -4.91 -5.69 -15.45
N LYS A 69 -4.33 -4.53 -15.07
CA LYS A 69 -3.19 -3.95 -15.77
C LYS A 69 -1.92 -4.79 -15.66
N CYS A 70 -1.77 -5.53 -14.58
CA CYS A 70 -0.65 -6.43 -14.38
C CYS A 70 -0.96 -7.86 -14.83
N PHE A 71 -2.15 -8.12 -15.40
CA PHE A 71 -2.67 -9.47 -15.55
C PHE A 71 -1.86 -10.34 -16.51
N GLU A 72 -1.33 -9.79 -17.60
CA GLU A 72 -0.43 -10.54 -18.49
C GLU A 72 0.82 -10.99 -17.74
N HIS A 73 1.39 -10.12 -16.89
CA HIS A 73 2.57 -10.45 -16.08
C HIS A 73 2.20 -11.41 -14.94
N PHE A 74 1.04 -11.20 -14.31
CA PHE A 74 0.45 -12.07 -13.31
C PHE A 74 0.32 -13.48 -13.88
N HIS A 75 -0.41 -13.63 -14.99
CA HIS A 75 -0.57 -14.89 -15.69
C HIS A 75 0.77 -15.52 -16.01
N SER A 76 1.72 -14.80 -16.64
CA SER A 76 3.04 -15.36 -16.96
C SER A 76 3.88 -15.78 -15.74
N ALA A 77 3.77 -15.05 -14.62
CA ALA A 77 4.50 -15.35 -13.39
C ALA A 77 3.90 -16.54 -12.65
N PHE A 78 2.63 -16.85 -12.90
CA PHE A 78 1.88 -17.88 -12.19
C PHE A 78 1.32 -19.02 -13.07
N ASP A 79 1.71 -19.08 -14.36
CA ASP A 79 1.34 -20.14 -15.31
C ASP A 79 2.08 -21.47 -15.06
N CYS A 80 3.04 -21.49 -14.14
CA CYS A 80 3.68 -22.71 -13.66
C CYS A 80 2.76 -23.45 -12.67
N GLN A 81 1.69 -24.10 -13.16
CA GLN A 81 0.93 -25.22 -12.57
C GLN A 81 0.55 -25.22 -11.05
N GLU A 82 0.84 -24.19 -10.27
CA GLU A 82 0.75 -24.18 -8.80
C GLU A 82 0.02 -22.92 -8.26
N LEU A 83 -0.91 -22.36 -9.04
CA LEU A 83 -1.78 -21.32 -8.50
C LEU A 83 -2.77 -21.77 -7.38
N PRO A 84 -3.05 -23.06 -7.10
CA PRO A 84 -4.00 -23.38 -6.01
C PRO A 84 -3.51 -23.05 -4.59
N GLU A 85 -2.21 -22.82 -4.35
CA GLU A 85 -1.68 -22.64 -2.97
C GLU A 85 -1.20 -21.23 -2.62
N LEU A 86 -0.93 -20.34 -3.58
CA LEU A 86 -0.40 -19.01 -3.25
C LEU A 86 -1.53 -18.03 -2.92
N THR A 87 -1.75 -17.79 -1.63
CA THR A 87 -2.60 -16.67 -1.18
C THR A 87 -1.99 -15.35 -1.65
N VAL A 88 -2.58 -14.75 -2.68
CA VAL A 88 -2.20 -13.43 -3.21
C VAL A 88 -2.64 -12.35 -2.22
N THR A 89 -1.66 -11.60 -1.70
CA THR A 89 -1.90 -10.47 -0.80
C THR A 89 -1.87 -9.14 -1.56
N LEU A 90 -2.39 -8.08 -0.92
CA LEU A 90 -2.28 -6.73 -1.47
C LEU A 90 -0.82 -6.30 -1.68
N THR A 91 0.09 -6.72 -0.80
CA THR A 91 1.53 -6.45 -0.95
C THR A 91 2.08 -7.07 -2.23
N ASP A 92 1.59 -8.25 -2.60
CA ASP A 92 2.04 -8.98 -3.78
C ASP A 92 1.60 -8.28 -5.06
N ILE A 93 0.39 -7.75 -5.06
CA ILE A 93 -0.14 -6.95 -6.17
C ILE A 93 0.71 -5.70 -6.39
N PHE A 94 1.10 -5.00 -5.33
CA PHE A 94 1.92 -3.80 -5.45
C PHE A 94 3.39 -4.10 -5.80
N LEU A 95 3.94 -5.22 -5.33
CA LEU A 95 5.25 -5.71 -5.76
C LEU A 95 5.23 -6.06 -7.26
N LEU A 96 4.18 -6.74 -7.72
CA LEU A 96 4.00 -7.08 -9.14
C LEU A 96 3.81 -5.83 -10.00
N MET A 97 2.98 -4.89 -9.55
CA MET A 97 2.81 -3.59 -10.23
C MET A 97 4.16 -2.88 -10.37
N THR A 98 4.96 -2.85 -9.30
CA THR A 98 6.29 -2.24 -9.32
C THR A 98 7.19 -2.91 -10.35
N GLU A 99 7.21 -4.24 -10.39
CA GLU A 99 7.96 -5.00 -11.40
C GLU A 99 7.51 -4.67 -12.84
N VAL A 100 6.20 -4.64 -13.09
CA VAL A 100 5.63 -4.31 -14.40
C VAL A 100 6.06 -2.91 -14.83
N HIS A 101 5.98 -1.92 -13.93
CA HIS A 101 6.38 -0.54 -14.22
C HIS A 101 7.89 -0.43 -14.50
N LEU A 102 8.75 -1.10 -13.72
CA LEU A 102 10.20 -1.14 -13.96
C LEU A 102 10.57 -1.79 -15.31
N ASN A 103 9.79 -2.77 -15.75
CA ASN A 103 10.03 -3.49 -16.99
C ASN A 103 9.49 -2.75 -18.24
N ARG A 104 8.62 -1.73 -18.09
CA ARG A 104 8.06 -0.97 -19.22
C ARG A 104 9.12 -0.22 -20.03
N VAL A 105 10.09 0.40 -19.37
CA VAL A 105 11.17 1.17 -20.02
C VAL A 105 12.12 0.27 -20.83
N GLN A 106 12.16 -1.03 -20.55
CA GLN A 106 13.05 -1.95 -21.26
C GLN A 106 12.42 -2.52 -22.54
N LYS A 107 11.08 -2.54 -22.65
CA LYS A 107 10.38 -3.00 -23.86
C LYS A 107 10.64 -2.09 -25.08
N THR A 108 10.97 -0.83 -24.88
CA THR A 108 11.28 0.11 -25.98
C THR A 108 12.68 -0.09 -26.56
N ASN A 109 13.61 -0.69 -25.80
CA ASN A 109 15.01 -0.75 -26.21
C ASN A 109 15.42 -2.07 -26.87
N LEU A 110 14.76 -3.22 -26.61
CA LEU A 110 14.99 -4.45 -27.36
C LEU A 110 13.76 -5.38 -27.29
N LEU A 111 13.38 -5.95 -28.43
CA LEU A 111 12.37 -7.00 -28.66
C LEU A 111 12.71 -8.35 -27.97
N LYS A 112 13.19 -8.35 -26.74
CA LYS A 112 13.46 -9.57 -25.97
C LYS A 112 12.41 -9.73 -24.89
N LYS A 113 11.64 -10.83 -25.00
CA LYS A 113 10.84 -11.42 -23.92
C LYS A 113 11.67 -11.35 -22.64
N ASN A 114 11.26 -10.50 -21.71
CA ASN A 114 12.06 -10.17 -20.53
C ASN A 114 12.16 -11.43 -19.65
N SER A 115 13.29 -12.12 -19.72
CA SER A 115 13.53 -13.39 -19.01
C SER A 115 14.11 -13.18 -17.61
N ARG A 116 14.09 -11.94 -17.10
CA ARG A 116 14.66 -11.59 -15.80
C ARG A 116 13.73 -12.03 -14.69
N SER A 117 14.31 -12.57 -13.63
CA SER A 117 13.55 -12.83 -12.41
C SER A 117 13.14 -11.52 -11.74
N GLN A 118 12.11 -11.58 -10.89
CA GLN A 118 11.70 -10.43 -10.08
C GLN A 118 12.86 -9.92 -9.20
N GLU A 119 13.68 -10.80 -8.64
CA GLU A 119 14.88 -10.44 -7.86
C GLU A 119 15.88 -9.59 -8.68
N GLU A 120 16.14 -9.97 -9.93
CA GLU A 120 17.03 -9.22 -10.83
C GLU A 120 16.46 -7.86 -11.21
N THR A 121 15.15 -7.79 -11.47
CA THR A 121 14.46 -6.54 -11.79
C THR A 121 14.57 -5.54 -10.64
N TYR A 122 14.34 -5.99 -9.40
CA TYR A 122 14.46 -5.14 -8.22
C TYR A 122 15.91 -4.75 -7.95
N LYS A 123 16.85 -5.70 -8.02
CA LYS A 123 18.27 -5.44 -7.78
C LYS A 123 18.84 -4.41 -8.75
N SER A 124 18.52 -4.52 -10.03
CA SER A 124 18.99 -3.59 -11.07
C SER A 124 18.39 -2.18 -10.98
N ASN A 125 17.25 -2.03 -10.29
CA ASN A 125 16.57 -0.75 -10.08
C ASN A 125 16.62 -0.29 -8.62
N LYS A 126 17.55 -0.83 -7.81
CA LYS A 126 17.64 -0.55 -6.37
C LYS A 126 17.71 0.94 -6.05
N GLU A 127 18.55 1.69 -6.77
CA GLU A 127 18.74 3.14 -6.53
C GLU A 127 17.47 3.94 -6.85
N LYS A 128 16.82 3.64 -7.98
CA LYS A 128 15.54 4.25 -8.36
C LYS A 128 14.44 3.96 -7.35
N LEU A 129 14.32 2.69 -6.93
CA LEU A 129 13.36 2.29 -5.91
C LEU A 129 13.62 3.01 -4.58
N PHE A 130 14.90 3.20 -4.22
CA PHE A 130 15.26 3.96 -3.03
C PHE A 130 14.83 5.43 -3.14
N ALA A 131 15.10 6.09 -4.28
CA ALA A 131 14.69 7.47 -4.52
C ALA A 131 13.16 7.65 -4.49
N ILE A 132 12.40 6.80 -5.19
CA ILE A 132 10.92 6.84 -5.19
C ILE A 132 10.37 6.62 -3.78
N SER A 133 10.92 5.63 -3.06
CA SER A 133 10.46 5.32 -1.71
C SER A 133 10.80 6.41 -0.69
N LYS A 134 11.97 7.05 -0.83
CA LYS A 134 12.36 8.21 -0.02
C LYS A 134 11.44 9.41 -0.26
N LEU A 135 11.08 9.71 -1.51
CA LEU A 135 10.10 10.75 -1.85
C LEU A 135 8.75 10.46 -1.20
N ALA A 136 8.26 9.21 -1.32
CA ALA A 136 7.00 8.79 -0.70
C ALA A 136 7.02 8.98 0.82
N HIS A 137 8.09 8.53 1.47
CA HIS A 137 8.25 8.64 2.92
C HIS A 137 8.32 10.11 3.38
N MET A 138 9.09 10.96 2.70
CA MET A 138 9.11 12.40 2.96
C MET A 138 7.71 13.00 2.86
N GLY A 139 6.98 12.64 1.80
CA GLY A 139 5.60 13.09 1.60
C GLY A 139 4.70 12.69 2.76
N MET A 140 4.77 11.44 3.20
CA MET A 140 3.98 10.96 4.34
C MET A 140 4.34 11.66 5.65
N GLN A 141 5.62 11.91 5.92
CA GLN A 141 6.07 12.63 7.12
C GLN A 141 5.59 14.08 7.16
N LYS A 142 5.54 14.74 6.00
CA LYS A 142 5.11 16.14 5.86
C LYS A 142 3.62 16.30 5.55
N SER A 143 2.87 15.20 5.43
CA SER A 143 1.49 15.20 4.92
C SER A 143 1.35 15.86 3.53
N LEU A 144 2.36 15.67 2.67
CA LEU A 144 2.40 16.13 1.28
C LEU A 144 2.02 14.99 0.32
N PHE A 145 1.09 15.30 -0.58
CA PHE A 145 0.59 14.37 -1.61
C PHE A 145 0.82 14.89 -3.04
N ILE A 146 1.13 16.17 -3.16
CA ILE A 146 1.56 16.86 -4.37
C ILE A 146 2.97 17.37 -4.09
N PHE A 147 3.87 17.13 -5.03
CA PHE A 147 5.28 17.45 -4.96
C PHE A 147 5.63 18.40 -6.08
N ASP A 148 6.43 19.42 -5.78
CA ASP A 148 6.95 20.29 -6.82
C ASP A 148 8.03 19.57 -7.64
N GLN A 149 8.21 19.98 -8.90
CA GLN A 149 9.20 19.38 -9.80
C GLN A 149 10.60 19.33 -9.16
N ASP A 150 11.03 20.37 -8.46
CA ASP A 150 12.34 20.42 -7.81
C ASP A 150 12.48 19.36 -6.70
N GLU A 151 11.42 19.12 -5.93
CA GLU A 151 11.41 18.07 -4.90
C GLU A 151 11.52 16.67 -5.52
N VAL A 152 10.87 16.46 -6.66
CA VAL A 152 10.88 15.19 -7.39
C VAL A 152 12.25 14.96 -8.05
N LEU A 153 12.76 15.96 -8.76
CA LEU A 153 13.99 15.87 -9.55
C LEU A 153 15.27 15.95 -8.70
N THR A 154 15.14 16.11 -7.37
CA THR A 154 16.28 16.03 -6.44
C THR A 154 16.96 14.66 -6.50
N ASP A 155 16.17 13.56 -6.52
CA ASP A 155 16.69 12.19 -6.50
C ASP A 155 16.20 11.34 -7.70
N LEU A 156 15.28 11.84 -8.53
CA LEU A 156 14.73 11.15 -9.71
C LEU A 156 15.08 11.88 -11.00
N SER A 157 15.36 11.13 -12.07
CA SER A 157 15.52 11.71 -13.41
C SER A 157 14.18 11.85 -14.13
N GLU A 158 14.11 12.70 -15.16
CA GLU A 158 12.92 12.79 -16.02
C GLU A 158 12.54 11.43 -16.63
N GLN A 159 13.53 10.59 -16.94
CA GLN A 159 13.29 9.23 -17.46
C GLN A 159 12.60 8.33 -16.42
N ASP A 160 12.87 8.53 -15.13
CA ASP A 160 12.23 7.77 -14.06
C ASP A 160 10.74 8.14 -13.93
N LEU A 161 10.36 9.35 -14.30
CA LEU A 161 8.95 9.77 -14.34
C LEU A 161 8.16 8.97 -15.37
N HIS A 162 8.79 8.57 -16.48
CA HIS A 162 8.16 7.75 -17.52
C HIS A 162 7.85 6.32 -17.05
N LEU A 163 8.38 5.88 -15.89
CA LEU A 163 7.98 4.62 -15.26
C LEU A 163 6.51 4.65 -14.85
N GLY A 164 5.92 5.82 -14.61
CA GLY A 164 4.48 5.97 -14.32
C GLY A 164 4.08 5.65 -12.88
N PHE A 165 5.02 5.74 -11.93
CA PHE A 165 4.71 5.74 -10.49
C PHE A 165 4.15 7.09 -10.02
N LEU A 166 4.63 8.16 -10.65
CA LEU A 166 4.19 9.54 -10.49
C LEU A 166 3.46 9.97 -11.76
N ARG A 167 2.52 10.91 -11.62
CA ARG A 167 1.85 11.60 -12.73
C ARG A 167 1.90 13.10 -12.51
N ALA A 168 1.96 13.86 -13.61
CA ALA A 168 1.82 15.31 -13.55
C ALA A 168 0.40 15.68 -13.11
N VAL A 169 0.30 16.66 -12.21
CA VAL A 169 -0.96 17.26 -11.80
C VAL A 169 -1.34 18.32 -12.83
N PRO A 170 -2.54 18.25 -13.43
CA PRO A 170 -3.00 19.29 -14.35
C PRO A 170 -3.07 20.63 -13.62
N ASN A 171 -2.39 21.65 -14.14
CA ASN A 171 -2.45 22.99 -13.55
C ASN A 171 -3.75 23.68 -13.99
N TYR A 172 -4.73 23.77 -13.09
CA TYR A 172 -6.00 24.44 -13.36
C TYR A 172 -5.89 25.98 -13.24
N GLY A 173 -4.73 26.52 -12.82
CA GLY A 173 -4.55 27.92 -12.43
C GLY A 173 -3.82 28.85 -13.40
N GLY A 174 -3.43 28.39 -14.60
CA GLY A 174 -2.83 29.27 -15.63
C GLY A 174 -1.41 29.78 -15.38
N CYS A 175 -0.75 29.37 -14.30
CA CYS A 175 0.69 29.62 -14.12
C CYS A 175 1.49 28.58 -14.91
N ILE A 176 2.22 29.02 -15.94
CA ILE A 176 2.82 28.16 -16.97
C ILE A 176 4.06 27.41 -16.46
N ASP A 177 4.64 27.77 -15.30
CA ASP A 177 6.05 27.47 -15.02
C ASP A 177 6.35 26.56 -13.81
N GLN A 178 5.33 25.98 -13.17
CA GLN A 178 5.52 25.00 -12.09
C GLN A 178 4.79 23.71 -12.40
N SER A 179 5.56 22.68 -12.77
CA SER A 179 5.05 21.31 -12.87
C SER A 179 4.99 20.72 -11.47
N SER A 180 3.83 20.22 -11.08
CA SER A 180 3.70 19.44 -9.85
C SER A 180 3.35 17.99 -10.19
N TYR A 181 3.75 17.07 -9.31
CA TYR A 181 3.56 15.64 -9.48
C TYR A 181 2.85 15.05 -8.26
N GLU A 182 2.13 13.97 -8.47
CA GLU A 182 1.59 13.15 -7.39
C GLU A 182 1.82 11.67 -7.71
N PHE A 183 1.85 10.83 -6.68
CA PHE A 183 1.81 9.39 -6.90
C PHE A 183 0.51 9.02 -7.62
N LEU A 184 0.57 8.02 -8.51
CA LEU A 184 -0.59 7.56 -9.28
C LEU A 184 -1.83 7.32 -8.40
N HIS A 185 -1.59 6.87 -7.15
CA HIS A 185 -2.61 6.82 -6.10
C HIS A 185 -1.96 6.91 -4.71
N LEU A 186 -2.68 7.44 -3.72
CA LEU A 186 -2.19 7.55 -2.33
C LEU A 186 -1.77 6.19 -1.72
N THR A 187 -2.47 5.11 -2.04
CA THR A 187 -2.07 3.75 -1.62
C THR A 187 -0.71 3.34 -2.18
N LEU A 188 -0.32 3.82 -3.36
CA LEU A 188 1.01 3.59 -3.93
C LEU A 188 2.08 4.37 -3.16
N GLN A 189 1.78 5.61 -2.77
CA GLN A 189 2.62 6.37 -1.85
C GLN A 189 2.77 5.66 -0.49
N SER A 190 1.67 5.12 0.08
CA SER A 190 1.72 4.30 1.30
C SER A 190 2.61 3.06 1.15
N PHE A 191 2.51 2.37 0.01
CA PHE A 191 3.34 1.21 -0.32
C PHE A 191 4.83 1.59 -0.38
N PHE A 192 5.18 2.64 -1.14
CA PHE A 192 6.56 3.07 -1.26
C PHE A 192 7.12 3.62 0.05
N THR A 193 6.29 4.20 0.91
CA THR A 193 6.68 4.59 2.27
C THR A 193 7.05 3.38 3.10
N ALA A 194 6.23 2.32 3.07
CA ALA A 194 6.58 1.05 3.72
C ALA A 194 7.85 0.44 3.13
N PHE A 195 8.04 0.56 1.82
CA PHE A 195 9.23 0.11 1.12
C PHE A 195 10.49 0.84 1.62
N PHE A 196 10.43 2.16 1.82
CA PHE A 196 11.53 2.95 2.40
C PHE A 196 11.87 2.48 3.81
N LEU A 197 10.87 2.30 4.66
CA LEU A 197 11.04 1.81 6.03
C LEU A 197 11.71 0.43 6.09
N VAL A 198 11.59 -0.38 5.04
CA VAL A 198 12.32 -1.65 4.90
C VAL A 198 13.71 -1.42 4.31
N MET A 199 13.84 -0.61 3.26
CA MET A 199 15.07 -0.38 2.50
C MET A 199 16.16 0.33 3.28
N ASP A 200 15.83 1.42 3.98
CA ASP A 200 16.85 2.25 4.62
C ASP A 200 17.32 1.59 5.94
N GLU A 201 18.58 1.18 5.97
CA GLU A 201 19.20 0.54 7.14
C GLU A 201 19.29 1.46 8.36
N LYS A 202 19.24 2.78 8.15
CA LYS A 202 19.29 3.79 9.21
C LYS A 202 17.96 3.91 9.97
N VAL A 203 16.86 3.40 9.40
CA VAL A 203 15.53 3.44 10.02
C VAL A 203 15.55 2.68 11.35
N GLY A 204 15.44 3.45 12.43
CA GLY A 204 15.39 2.95 13.80
C GLY A 204 14.00 2.43 14.19
N ALA A 205 13.90 1.84 15.38
CA ALA A 205 12.63 1.32 15.89
C ALA A 205 11.53 2.38 16.01
N LYS A 206 11.89 3.61 16.37
CA LYS A 206 10.96 4.74 16.50
C LYS A 206 10.29 5.08 15.17
N GLU A 207 11.08 5.25 14.12
CA GLU A 207 10.59 5.59 12.79
C GLU A 207 9.83 4.42 12.15
N LEU A 208 10.33 3.20 12.32
CA LEU A 208 9.65 1.98 11.87
C LEU A 208 8.22 1.82 12.44
N LEU A 209 8.00 2.30 13.68
CA LEU A 209 6.72 2.19 14.38
C LEU A 209 5.90 3.49 14.36
N GLN A 210 6.38 4.54 13.69
CA GLN A 210 5.74 5.86 13.72
C GLN A 210 4.28 5.80 13.24
N PHE A 211 4.04 5.20 12.08
CA PHE A 211 2.70 5.14 11.50
C PHE A 211 1.75 4.22 12.26
N PHE A 212 2.24 3.27 13.07
CA PHE A 212 1.40 2.51 13.98
C PHE A 212 0.87 3.39 15.13
N ALA A 213 1.72 4.26 15.68
CA ALA A 213 1.34 5.20 16.72
C ALA A 213 0.28 6.19 16.21
N GLU A 214 0.43 6.71 14.99
CA GLU A 214 -0.52 7.67 14.41
C GLU A 214 -1.92 7.07 14.14
N CYS A 215 -2.01 5.76 13.91
CA CYS A 215 -3.30 5.04 13.84
C CYS A 215 -3.97 4.91 15.21
N SER A 216 -3.19 4.73 16.29
CA SER A 216 -3.73 4.51 17.65
C SER A 216 -4.35 5.76 18.31
N VAL A 217 -4.07 6.95 17.78
CA VAL A 217 -4.53 8.22 18.39
C VAL A 217 -6.01 8.49 18.11
N GLN A 218 -6.60 7.95 17.04
CA GLN A 218 -7.99 8.24 16.67
C GLN A 218 -9.06 7.50 17.51
N ASP A 219 -8.71 6.41 18.20
CA ASP A 219 -9.64 5.61 19.01
C ASP A 219 -9.85 6.14 20.46
N THR A 220 -9.61 7.43 20.72
CA THR A 220 -9.67 7.97 22.10
C THR A 220 -11.07 8.17 22.69
N THR A 221 -12.12 7.54 22.15
CA THR A 221 -13.37 7.32 22.90
C THR A 221 -13.34 6.06 23.78
N LEU A 222 -12.31 5.22 23.69
CA LEU A 222 -12.06 4.13 24.62
C LEU A 222 -10.65 4.24 25.23
N SER A 223 -10.59 4.94 26.38
CA SER A 223 -9.64 4.76 27.47
C SER A 223 -8.19 4.37 27.09
N SER A 224 -7.30 5.36 27.15
CA SER A 224 -5.84 5.28 27.24
C SER A 224 -5.30 3.99 27.88
N CYS A 225 -4.81 3.05 27.06
CA CYS A 225 -4.16 1.81 27.51
C CYS A 225 -2.88 1.47 26.72
N LEU A 226 -2.07 2.46 26.32
CA LEU A 226 -0.71 2.24 25.83
C LEU A 226 0.30 2.89 26.80
N PRO A 227 1.11 2.12 27.55
CA PRO A 227 2.19 2.66 28.38
C PRO A 227 3.41 2.90 27.49
N ILE A 228 3.32 3.92 26.62
CA ILE A 228 4.46 4.40 25.85
C ILE A 228 4.67 5.87 26.23
N ALA A 229 5.63 6.11 27.14
CA ALA A 229 5.82 7.40 27.83
C ALA A 229 6.11 8.61 26.91
N TRP A 230 6.45 8.40 25.64
CA TRP A 230 6.78 9.44 24.67
C TRP A 230 5.62 9.81 23.73
N LEU A 231 4.47 9.11 23.79
CA LEU A 231 3.25 9.45 23.03
C LEU A 231 2.42 10.58 23.67
N LYS A 232 2.77 11.07 24.87
CA LYS A 232 1.93 11.97 25.68
C LYS A 232 1.86 13.43 25.19
N ASN A 233 2.60 13.83 24.16
CA ASN A 233 2.79 15.25 23.84
C ASN A 233 2.04 15.75 22.59
N TYR A 234 0.93 15.13 22.20
CA TYR A 234 0.11 15.64 21.09
C TYR A 234 -1.35 15.79 21.49
N HIS A 235 -1.78 17.04 21.67
CA HIS A 235 -3.18 17.45 21.67
C HIS A 235 -3.47 18.10 20.32
N PRO A 236 -4.36 17.55 19.47
CA PRO A 236 -4.79 18.25 18.27
C PRO A 236 -5.72 19.39 18.68
N THR A 237 -5.23 20.62 18.59
CA THR A 237 -6.06 21.84 18.62
C THR A 237 -6.90 21.86 17.34
N GLY A 238 -8.23 21.79 17.45
CA GLY A 238 -9.20 21.98 16.35
C GLY A 238 -8.87 21.25 15.03
N GLY A 239 -9.19 19.96 14.93
CA GLY A 239 -8.86 19.14 13.76
C GLY A 239 -9.71 19.43 12.52
N ASP A 240 -9.09 19.39 11.35
CA ASP A 240 -9.78 19.29 10.05
C ASP A 240 -10.66 18.01 10.03
N PRO A 241 -12.00 18.13 9.83
CA PRO A 241 -12.90 16.99 9.80
C PRO A 241 -12.59 15.99 8.68
N PHE A 242 -11.87 16.41 7.63
CA PHE A 242 -11.45 15.56 6.52
C PHE A 242 -10.09 14.89 6.73
N ARG A 243 -9.39 15.21 7.83
CA ARG A 243 -8.12 14.55 8.17
C ARG A 243 -8.34 13.07 8.40
N ASN A 244 -7.69 12.24 7.60
CA ASN A 244 -7.79 10.79 7.71
C ASN A 244 -6.41 10.12 7.66
N ASN A 245 -6.18 9.17 8.57
CA ASN A 245 -4.95 8.40 8.72
C ASN A 245 -5.03 7.01 8.04
N GLU A 246 -6.02 6.75 7.17
CA GLU A 246 -6.13 5.51 6.37
C GLU A 246 -4.86 5.18 5.60
N HIS A 247 -4.16 6.19 5.09
CA HIS A 247 -2.91 6.00 4.36
C HIS A 247 -1.80 5.43 5.26
N PHE A 248 -1.80 5.72 6.56
CA PHE A 248 -0.91 5.09 7.54
C PHE A 248 -1.28 3.63 7.79
N HIS A 249 -2.58 3.30 7.81
CA HIS A 249 -3.01 1.91 7.89
C HIS A 249 -2.49 1.08 6.70
N PHE A 250 -2.56 1.63 5.48
CA PHE A 250 -1.96 0.99 4.31
C PHE A 250 -0.43 0.85 4.44
N THR A 251 0.27 1.89 4.91
CA THR A 251 1.72 1.81 5.15
C THR A 251 2.06 0.70 6.14
N ASN A 252 1.33 0.60 7.25
CA ASN A 252 1.52 -0.44 8.25
C ASN A 252 1.23 -1.84 7.67
N LEU A 253 0.16 -1.98 6.87
CA LEU A 253 -0.19 -3.25 6.22
C LEU A 253 0.89 -3.69 5.22
N PHE A 254 1.38 -2.78 4.38
CA PHE A 254 2.47 -3.07 3.45
C PHE A 254 3.77 -3.35 4.18
N LEU A 255 4.08 -2.64 5.27
CA LEU A 255 5.28 -2.90 6.06
C LEU A 255 5.27 -4.33 6.63
N CYS A 256 4.13 -4.78 7.14
CA CYS A 256 3.95 -6.16 7.61
C CYS A 256 4.10 -7.18 6.48
N GLY A 257 3.49 -6.91 5.33
CA GLY A 257 3.58 -7.79 4.16
C GLY A 257 5.00 -7.88 3.60
N LEU A 258 5.72 -6.76 3.52
CA LEU A 258 7.12 -6.73 3.08
C LEU A 258 8.02 -7.47 4.09
N LEU A 259 7.82 -7.28 5.39
CA LEU A 259 8.60 -7.99 6.42
C LEU A 259 8.17 -9.45 6.64
N SER A 260 7.24 -9.99 5.82
CA SER A 260 6.80 -11.38 5.87
C SER A 260 7.93 -12.37 5.54
N LYS A 261 7.75 -13.68 5.82
CA LYS A 261 8.85 -14.65 5.63
C LYS A 261 9.01 -14.94 4.14
N GLU A 262 7.87 -15.00 3.47
CA GLU A 262 7.66 -15.24 2.05
C GLU A 262 8.40 -14.20 1.19
N ARG A 263 8.49 -12.95 1.65
CA ARG A 263 9.13 -11.85 0.93
C ARG A 263 10.61 -11.64 1.25
N GLN A 264 11.19 -12.37 2.21
CA GLN A 264 12.63 -12.26 2.51
C GLN A 264 13.53 -12.62 1.33
N LYS A 265 13.11 -13.60 0.52
CA LYS A 265 13.88 -14.02 -0.66
C LYS A 265 14.02 -12.88 -1.68
N LEU A 266 12.93 -12.14 -1.92
CA LEU A 266 12.96 -10.96 -2.79
C LEU A 266 13.77 -9.83 -2.14
N LEU A 267 13.44 -9.47 -0.91
CA LEU A 267 14.01 -8.27 -0.27
C LEU A 267 15.51 -8.37 0.05
N ARG A 268 16.06 -9.58 0.20
CA ARG A 268 17.50 -9.76 0.43
C ARG A 268 18.37 -9.27 -0.74
N CYS A 269 17.81 -9.12 -1.94
CA CYS A 269 18.54 -8.53 -3.07
C CYS A 269 18.71 -7.01 -2.93
N LEU A 270 17.91 -6.38 -2.05
CA LEU A 270 17.94 -4.94 -1.78
C LEU A 270 18.61 -4.59 -0.47
N VAL A 271 18.38 -5.37 0.59
CA VAL A 271 18.77 -5.05 1.98
C VAL A 271 19.37 -6.29 2.65
N PRO A 272 20.38 -6.16 3.53
CA PRO A 272 20.89 -7.28 4.31
C PRO A 272 19.79 -8.02 5.09
N LEU A 273 19.85 -9.36 5.07
CA LEU A 273 18.89 -10.22 5.76
C LEU A 273 18.84 -9.97 7.28
N THR A 274 19.97 -9.59 7.87
CA THR A 274 20.08 -9.22 9.29
C THR A 274 19.20 -8.01 9.62
N THR A 275 19.18 -6.99 8.76
CA THR A 275 18.35 -5.80 8.88
C THR A 275 16.87 -6.15 8.75
N ILE A 276 16.49 -6.98 7.77
CA ILE A 276 15.10 -7.44 7.59
C ILE A 276 14.62 -8.19 8.84
N LYS A 277 15.41 -9.14 9.35
CA LYS A 277 15.09 -9.91 10.57
C LYS A 277 14.96 -9.01 11.80
N LYS A 278 15.85 -8.02 11.96
CA LYS A 278 15.80 -7.03 13.05
C LYS A 278 14.50 -6.23 12.99
N LYS A 279 14.16 -5.64 11.84
CA LYS A 279 12.93 -4.85 11.64
C LYS A 279 11.68 -5.69 11.87
N ARG A 280 11.64 -6.92 11.36
CA ARG A 280 10.55 -7.87 11.63
C ARG A 280 10.37 -8.14 13.13
N LYS A 281 11.46 -8.36 13.87
CA LYS A 281 11.41 -8.61 15.32
C LYS A 281 10.81 -7.42 16.08
N ILE A 282 11.15 -6.19 15.68
CA ILE A 282 10.60 -4.96 16.26
C ILE A 282 9.08 -4.90 16.04
N VAL A 283 8.62 -5.06 14.79
CA VAL A 283 7.19 -5.02 14.46
C VAL A 283 6.42 -6.13 15.17
N PHE A 284 6.98 -7.35 15.23
CA PHE A 284 6.33 -8.46 15.92
C PHE A 284 6.20 -8.22 17.43
N ALA A 285 7.25 -7.68 18.07
CA ALA A 285 7.21 -7.33 19.49
C ALA A 285 6.16 -6.24 19.76
N TYR A 286 6.06 -5.25 18.87
CA TYR A 286 5.02 -4.21 18.95
C TYR A 286 3.61 -4.79 18.91
N PHE A 287 3.31 -5.68 17.95
CA PHE A 287 2.01 -6.32 17.88
C PHE A 287 1.70 -7.18 19.10
N PHE A 288 2.68 -7.94 19.58
CA PHE A 288 2.51 -8.77 20.77
C PHE A 288 2.10 -7.93 21.98
N GLU A 289 2.81 -6.82 22.25
CA GLU A 289 2.47 -5.94 23.37
C GLU A 289 1.15 -5.18 23.14
N THR A 290 0.86 -4.77 21.89
CA THR A 290 -0.41 -4.10 21.55
C THR A 290 -1.61 -5.02 21.75
N MET A 291 -1.55 -6.26 21.24
CA MET A 291 -2.61 -7.25 21.44
C MET A 291 -2.77 -7.60 22.91
N LYS A 292 -1.67 -7.81 23.63
CA LYS A 292 -1.70 -8.08 25.08
C LYS A 292 -2.34 -6.94 25.86
N SER A 293 -2.06 -5.69 25.51
CA SER A 293 -2.69 -4.53 26.13
C SER A 293 -4.18 -4.45 25.79
N HIS A 294 -4.53 -4.59 24.51
CA HIS A 294 -5.92 -4.60 24.05
C HIS A 294 -6.75 -5.67 24.77
N LEU A 295 -6.27 -6.91 24.81
CA LEU A 295 -6.95 -8.03 25.48
C LEU A 295 -7.08 -7.84 27.01
N LYS A 296 -6.14 -7.13 27.65
CA LYS A 296 -6.26 -6.77 29.07
C LYS A 296 -7.28 -5.65 29.29
N GLY A 297 -7.44 -4.74 28.33
CA GLY A 297 -8.40 -3.64 28.37
C GLY A 297 -9.83 -4.08 28.07
N LEU A 298 -10.05 -5.26 27.47
CA LEU A 298 -11.37 -5.81 27.27
C LEU A 298 -12.03 -6.13 28.62
N THR A 299 -13.23 -5.57 28.83
CA THR A 299 -14.06 -5.88 29.99
C THR A 299 -14.38 -7.37 29.95
N ARG A 300 -13.83 -8.15 30.89
CA ARG A 300 -14.22 -9.56 31.04
C ARG A 300 -15.68 -9.60 31.44
N ALA A 301 -16.54 -10.10 30.57
CA ALA A 301 -17.92 -10.41 30.93
C ALA A 301 -17.87 -11.37 32.14
N ARG A 302 -18.37 -10.93 33.30
CA ARG A 302 -18.68 -11.85 34.39
C ARG A 302 -19.87 -12.68 33.92
N LEU A 303 -19.61 -13.81 33.28
CA LEU A 303 -20.59 -14.87 33.16
C LEU A 303 -20.98 -15.26 34.59
N LYS A 304 -22.16 -14.79 35.04
CA LYS A 304 -22.86 -15.42 36.15
C LYS A 304 -23.19 -16.83 35.65
N GLU A 305 -22.77 -17.83 36.43
CA GLU A 305 -23.01 -19.27 36.21
C GLU A 305 -21.98 -20.00 35.34
N TYR A 306 -20.80 -20.23 35.92
CA TYR A 306 -20.17 -21.54 35.84
C TYR A 306 -19.95 -22.00 37.29
N LYS A 307 -20.89 -22.80 37.81
CA LYS A 307 -20.65 -23.62 39.01
C LYS A 307 -19.92 -24.86 38.53
N GLN A 308 -18.70 -25.07 39.05
CA GLN A 308 -18.03 -26.38 39.03
C GLN A 308 -18.83 -27.38 39.85
#